data_AF-A0A6I3CS02-F1
#
_entry.id   AF-A0A6I3CS02-F1
#
_cell.length_a   1.000
_cell.length_b   1.000
_cell.length_c   1.000
_cell.angle_alpha   90.00
_cell.angle_beta   90.00
_cell.angle_gamma   90.00
#
_symmetry.space_group_name_H-M   'P 1'
#
loop_
_entity.id
_entity.type
_entity.pdbx_description
1 polymer ?
#
loop_
_entity_poly.entity_id
_entity_poly.type
_entity_poly.pdbx_seq_one_letter_code
_entity_poly.pdbx_strand_id
1 'polypeptide(L)'
;MQLVMHIGVRMNNNSPIILAVDTTDLAQAKKWIAATRDSVEIYKFGLEFFLKFGSEIIDNLQREFGFRLFLDLKLHDIPNTVTGACKNLQMINPFFLTVHASGGSKMVAAAVAALPNTAITGVTILTSLDDSEVLKIGFAKP
;
A
#
# COMPACT_ATOMS: atom_id res chain seq x y z
N MET A 1 -0.70 -1.63 12.42
CA MET A 1 -1.40 -0.73 11.47
C MET A 1 -2.86 -1.12 11.46
N GLN A 2 -3.73 -0.38 12.17
CA GLN A 2 -5.18 -0.55 12.06
C GLN A 2 -5.62 0.20 10.79
N LEU A 3 -6.07 -0.54 9.78
CA LEU A 3 -6.62 0.04 8.55
C LEU A 3 -8.07 0.43 8.85
N VAL A 4 -8.40 1.73 8.85
CA VAL A 4 -9.80 2.18 8.87
C VAL A 4 -10.32 2.15 7.44
N MET A 5 -11.05 1.09 7.07
CA MET A 5 -11.67 0.96 5.75
C MET A 5 -13.02 1.70 5.72
N HIS A 6 -13.15 2.73 4.88
CA HIS A 6 -14.46 3.28 4.52
C HIS A 6 -15.01 2.57 3.27
N ILE A 7 -16.07 1.79 3.53
CA ILE A 7 -17.17 1.29 2.68
C ILE A 7 -16.97 1.36 1.16
N GLY A 8 -16.75 0.18 0.54
CA GLY A 8 -16.81 -0.04 -0.91
C GLY A 8 -16.06 -1.29 -1.40
N VAL A 9 -15.08 -1.75 -0.62
CA VAL A 9 -14.20 -2.85 -1.00
C VAL A 9 -14.73 -4.19 -0.46
N ARG A 10 -15.23 -5.07 -1.32
CA ARG A 10 -15.61 -6.44 -0.94
C ARG A 10 -14.38 -7.36 -0.91
N MET A 11 -14.10 -7.92 0.26
CA MET A 11 -13.20 -9.07 0.42
C MET A 11 -14.00 -10.35 0.12
N ASN A 12 -13.42 -11.33 -0.58
CA ASN A 12 -14.08 -12.63 -0.75
C ASN A 12 -14.07 -13.44 0.57
N ASN A 13 -14.97 -14.42 0.66
CA ASN A 13 -15.35 -15.16 1.88
C ASN A 13 -14.27 -16.07 2.53
N ASN A 14 -13.02 -16.11 2.04
CA ASN A 14 -12.04 -17.10 2.51
C ASN A 14 -11.24 -16.67 3.76
N SER A 15 -10.92 -15.38 3.95
CA SER A 15 -10.21 -14.90 5.15
C SER A 15 -10.03 -13.37 5.13
N PRO A 16 -10.20 -12.64 6.25
CA PRO A 16 -9.92 -11.20 6.34
C PRO A 16 -8.42 -10.87 6.47
N ILE A 17 -7.53 -11.77 6.04
CA ILE A 17 -6.08 -11.65 6.22
C ILE A 17 -5.43 -10.97 5.02
N ILE A 18 -4.56 -10.01 5.31
CA ILE A 18 -3.56 -9.46 4.40
C ILE A 18 -2.19 -9.94 4.88
N LEU A 19 -1.46 -10.69 4.06
CA LEU A 19 -0.13 -11.17 4.43
C LEU A 19 0.93 -10.14 4.03
N ALA A 20 1.77 -9.72 4.99
CA ALA A 20 2.90 -8.86 4.71
C ALA A 20 4.09 -9.67 4.17
N VAL A 21 4.56 -9.32 2.97
CA VAL A 21 5.75 -9.91 2.36
C VAL A 21 6.98 -9.08 2.78
N ASP A 22 7.29 -9.15 4.07
CA ASP A 22 8.37 -8.37 4.70
C ASP A 22 9.71 -9.11 4.56
N THR A 23 10.18 -9.26 3.33
CA THR A 23 11.49 -9.80 2.97
C THR A 23 12.01 -9.11 1.72
N THR A 24 13.33 -9.00 1.56
CA THR A 24 13.93 -8.56 0.28
C THR A 24 14.54 -9.73 -0.50
N ASP A 25 14.25 -10.97 -0.10
CA ASP A 25 14.60 -12.19 -0.85
C ASP A 25 13.41 -12.62 -1.71
N LEU A 26 13.58 -12.61 -3.03
CA LEU A 26 12.54 -12.96 -4.00
C LEU A 26 12.12 -14.43 -3.90
N ALA A 27 13.06 -15.35 -3.64
CA ALA A 27 12.75 -16.76 -3.50
C ALA A 27 11.92 -16.99 -2.23
N GLN A 28 12.26 -16.28 -1.14
CA GLN A 28 11.49 -16.33 0.10
C GLN A 28 10.08 -15.75 -0.07
N ALA A 29 9.94 -14.63 -0.78
CA ALA A 29 8.64 -14.03 -1.10
C ALA A 29 7.75 -15.01 -1.88
N LYS A 30 8.30 -15.64 -2.94
CA LYS A 30 7.60 -16.68 -3.71
C LYS A 30 7.17 -17.86 -2.85
N LYS A 31 8.05 -18.33 -1.95
CA LYS A 31 7.75 -19.43 -1.04
C LYS A 31 6.58 -19.10 -0.11
N TRP A 32 6.53 -17.88 0.44
CA TRP A 32 5.42 -17.45 1.29
C TRP A 32 4.10 -17.39 0.51
N ILE A 33 4.09 -16.73 -0.65
CA ILE A 33 2.89 -16.63 -1.50
C ILE A 33 2.37 -18.01 -1.88
N ALA A 34 3.26 -18.89 -2.34
CA ALA A 34 2.89 -20.25 -2.73
C ALA A 34 2.32 -21.07 -1.57
N ALA A 35 2.84 -20.88 -0.34
CA ALA A 35 2.38 -21.61 0.84
C ALA A 35 1.01 -21.12 1.36
N THR A 36 0.61 -19.88 1.06
CA THR A 36 -0.61 -19.27 1.62
C THR A 36 -1.69 -18.95 0.60
N ARG A 37 -1.45 -19.12 -0.70
CA ARG A 37 -2.37 -18.78 -1.82
C ARG A 37 -3.80 -19.30 -1.69
N ASP A 38 -4.01 -20.43 -1.04
CA ASP A 38 -5.35 -21.03 -0.91
C ASP A 38 -6.18 -20.40 0.23
N SER A 39 -5.54 -19.63 1.11
CA SER A 39 -6.16 -19.01 2.30
C SER A 39 -6.03 -17.49 2.34
N VAL A 40 -5.07 -16.92 1.62
CA VAL A 40 -4.77 -15.49 1.58
C VAL A 40 -4.87 -14.97 0.15
N GLU A 41 -5.74 -13.98 -0.05
CA GLU A 41 -5.96 -13.35 -1.35
C GLU A 41 -5.14 -12.07 -1.53
N ILE A 42 -4.74 -11.39 -0.43
CA ILE A 42 -4.07 -10.09 -0.49
C ILE A 42 -2.66 -10.18 0.11
N TYR A 43 -1.67 -9.72 -0.66
CA TYR A 43 -0.29 -9.64 -0.22
C TYR A 43 0.18 -8.19 -0.21
N LYS A 44 0.78 -7.79 0.91
CA LYS A 44 1.29 -6.44 1.13
C LYS A 44 2.79 -6.38 0.85
N PHE A 45 3.18 -5.55 -0.10
CA PHE A 45 4.58 -5.23 -0.39
C PHE A 45 4.91 -3.82 0.07
N GLY A 46 5.93 -3.71 0.92
CA GLY A 46 6.40 -2.43 1.47
C GLY A 46 7.47 -1.75 0.62
N LEU A 47 7.89 -0.58 1.10
CA LEU A 47 8.90 0.27 0.45
C LEU A 47 10.22 -0.45 0.13
N GLU A 48 10.73 -1.29 1.05
CA GLU A 48 12.00 -1.99 0.84
C GLU A 48 11.97 -2.94 -0.37
N PHE A 49 10.92 -3.75 -0.48
CA PHE A 49 10.76 -4.66 -1.63
C PHE A 49 10.60 -3.85 -2.92
N PHE A 50 9.78 -2.80 -2.89
CA PHE A 50 9.52 -1.97 -4.06
C PHE A 50 10.78 -1.25 -4.55
N LEU A 51 11.60 -0.70 -3.65
CA LEU A 51 12.86 -0.04 -4.01
C LEU A 51 13.90 -1.02 -4.58
N LYS A 52 13.92 -2.26 -4.11
CA LYS A 52 14.88 -3.26 -4.59
C LYS A 52 14.50 -3.84 -5.95
N PHE A 53 13.22 -4.13 -6.15
CA PHE A 53 12.77 -4.94 -7.29
C PHE A 53 11.89 -4.17 -8.29
N GLY A 54 11.32 -3.04 -7.88
CA GLY A 54 10.42 -2.25 -8.71
C GLY A 54 9.06 -2.91 -8.96
N SER A 55 8.24 -2.23 -9.74
CA SER A 55 6.88 -2.66 -10.10
C SER A 55 6.86 -3.89 -11.00
N GLU A 56 7.85 -4.05 -11.88
CA GLU A 56 7.91 -5.15 -12.86
C GLU A 56 7.95 -6.52 -12.18
N ILE A 57 8.74 -6.66 -11.12
CA ILE A 57 8.82 -7.93 -10.38
C ILE A 57 7.51 -8.21 -9.63
N ILE A 58 6.86 -7.18 -9.08
CA ILE A 58 5.56 -7.35 -8.42
C ILE A 58 4.49 -7.78 -9.43
N ASP A 59 4.47 -7.18 -10.61
CA ASP A 59 3.59 -7.55 -11.73
C ASP A 59 3.75 -9.02 -12.12
N ASN A 60 5.01 -9.47 -12.26
CA ASN A 60 5.32 -10.86 -12.56
C ASN A 60 4.82 -11.82 -11.46
N LEU A 61 4.97 -11.45 -10.18
CA LEU A 61 4.43 -12.24 -9.07
C LEU A 61 2.90 -12.28 -9.09
N GLN A 62 2.22 -11.16 -9.38
CA GLN A 62 0.76 -11.13 -9.49
C GLN A 62 0.26 -12.04 -10.61
N ARG A 63 0.92 -12.04 -11.78
CA ARG A 63 0.57 -12.94 -12.90
C ARG A 63 0.83 -14.41 -12.58
N GLU A 64 1.92 -14.71 -11.88
CA GLU A 64 2.30 -16.08 -11.52
C GLU A 64 1.36 -16.69 -10.48
N PHE A 65 0.93 -15.91 -9.49
CA PHE A 65 0.20 -16.42 -8.31
C PHE A 65 -1.27 -15.98 -8.22
N GLY A 66 -1.70 -14.98 -8.98
CA GLY A 66 -3.10 -14.56 -9.05
C GLY A 66 -3.65 -13.89 -7.78
N PHE A 67 -2.86 -13.03 -7.12
CA PHE A 67 -3.27 -12.34 -5.89
C PHE A 67 -3.63 -10.85 -6.10
N ARG A 68 -4.37 -10.29 -5.13
CA ARG A 68 -4.64 -8.84 -5.03
C ARG A 68 -3.48 -8.14 -4.31
N LEU A 69 -2.96 -7.08 -4.91
CA LEU A 69 -1.81 -6.35 -4.37
C LEU A 69 -2.23 -5.27 -3.37
N PHE A 70 -1.65 -5.28 -2.17
CA PHE A 70 -1.58 -4.10 -1.32
C PHE A 70 -0.17 -3.50 -1.41
N LEU A 71 -0.06 -2.31 -1.99
CA LEU A 71 1.19 -1.58 -2.07
C LEU A 71 1.31 -0.54 -0.93
N ASP A 72 2.24 -0.79 -0.01
CA ASP A 72 2.41 -0.02 1.23
C ASP A 72 3.62 0.94 1.14
N LEU A 73 3.54 1.92 0.24
CA LEU A 73 4.62 2.91 -0.03
C LEU A 73 4.52 4.20 0.78
N LYS A 74 3.37 4.43 1.42
CA LYS A 74 3.04 5.64 2.18
C LYS A 74 3.42 6.93 1.42
N LEU A 75 2.95 7.08 0.18
CA LEU A 75 3.33 8.22 -0.66
C LEU A 75 2.98 9.55 0.02
N HIS A 76 3.92 10.49 0.00
CA HIS A 76 3.78 11.79 0.66
C HIS A 76 4.61 12.85 -0.07
N ASP A 77 3.93 13.66 -0.88
CA ASP A 77 4.54 14.72 -1.69
C ASP A 77 3.45 15.72 -2.12
N ILE A 78 3.78 16.73 -2.93
CA ILE A 78 2.77 17.61 -3.51
C ILE A 78 1.83 16.83 -4.47
N PRO A 79 0.59 17.31 -4.69
CA PRO A 79 -0.41 16.55 -5.46
C PRO A 79 0.02 16.11 -6.86
N ASN A 80 0.79 16.94 -7.57
CA ASN A 80 1.26 16.61 -8.93
C ASN A 80 2.29 15.46 -8.92
N THR A 81 3.21 15.44 -7.94
CA THR A 81 4.19 14.36 -7.78
C THR A 81 3.48 13.05 -7.46
N VAL A 82 2.53 13.07 -6.53
CA VAL A 82 1.74 11.88 -6.17
C VAL A 82 0.93 11.37 -7.36
N THR A 83 0.37 12.27 -8.18
CA THR A 83 -0.29 11.91 -9.44
C THR A 83 0.68 11.18 -10.38
N GLY A 84 1.90 11.72 -10.56
CA GLY A 84 2.95 11.09 -11.37
C GLY A 84 3.34 9.71 -10.86
N ALA A 85 3.54 9.56 -9.56
CA ALA A 85 3.81 8.26 -8.93
C ALA A 85 2.67 7.27 -9.16
N CYS A 86 1.41 7.68 -8.94
CA CYS A 86 0.24 6.83 -9.13
C CYS A 86 0.08 6.37 -10.59
N LYS A 87 0.37 7.23 -11.58
CA LYS A 87 0.35 6.86 -13.00
C LYS A 87 1.33 5.72 -13.31
N ASN A 88 2.52 5.73 -12.73
CA ASN A 88 3.49 4.64 -12.89
C ASN A 88 3.04 3.31 -12.25
N LEU A 89 2.07 3.34 -11.35
CA LEU A 89 1.51 2.16 -10.68
C LEU A 89 0.29 1.58 -11.40
N GLN A 90 -0.25 2.25 -12.43
CA GLN A 90 -1.45 1.78 -13.15
C GLN A 90 -1.28 0.38 -13.76
N MET A 91 -0.08 0.06 -14.24
CA MET A 91 0.22 -1.24 -14.86
C MET A 91 0.06 -2.41 -13.90
N ILE A 92 0.38 -2.22 -12.62
CA ILE A 92 0.26 -3.27 -11.59
C ILE A 92 -1.07 -3.20 -10.82
N ASN A 93 -1.86 -2.15 -11.10
CA ASN A 93 -3.23 -1.93 -10.63
C ASN A 93 -3.44 -2.40 -9.18
N PRO A 94 -2.77 -1.75 -8.19
CA PRO A 94 -2.85 -2.19 -6.81
C PRO A 94 -4.29 -2.14 -6.31
N PHE A 95 -4.68 -3.13 -5.53
CA PHE A 95 -5.99 -3.15 -4.89
C PHE A 95 -6.07 -2.13 -3.75
N PHE A 96 -4.98 -2.03 -2.97
CA PHE A 96 -4.77 -0.97 -1.98
C PHE A 96 -3.45 -0.24 -2.24
N LEU A 97 -3.44 1.08 -2.04
CA LEU A 97 -2.24 1.90 -2.01
C LEU A 97 -2.27 2.82 -0.78
N THR A 98 -1.19 2.89 -0.01
CA THR A 98 -1.08 3.85 1.11
C THR A 98 -0.52 5.20 0.66
N VAL A 99 -1.12 6.27 1.18
CA VAL A 99 -0.61 7.65 1.14
C VAL A 99 -0.64 8.24 2.56
N HIS A 100 0.19 9.24 2.86
CA HIS A 100 0.08 9.95 4.14
C HIS A 100 -1.07 10.96 4.13
N ALA A 101 -2.02 10.84 5.07
CA ALA A 101 -3.12 11.79 5.20
C ALA A 101 -2.63 13.22 5.52
N SER A 102 -1.46 13.34 6.16
CA SER A 102 -0.81 14.62 6.45
C SER A 102 -0.41 15.42 5.19
N GLY A 103 -0.37 14.79 4.01
CA GLY A 103 -0.17 15.51 2.74
C GLY A 103 -1.38 16.36 2.32
N GLY A 104 -2.50 16.27 3.05
CA GLY A 104 -3.69 17.07 2.85
C GLY A 104 -4.65 16.50 1.81
N SER A 105 -5.90 16.98 1.86
CA SER A 105 -7.02 16.47 1.04
C SER A 105 -6.75 16.56 -0.46
N LYS A 106 -6.05 17.60 -0.92
CA LYS A 106 -5.67 17.76 -2.34
C LYS A 106 -4.73 16.65 -2.83
N MET A 107 -3.76 16.25 -2.01
CA MET A 107 -2.84 15.17 -2.36
C MET A 107 -3.56 13.82 -2.40
N VAL A 108 -4.41 13.56 -1.40
CA VAL A 108 -5.20 12.32 -1.34
C VAL A 108 -6.17 12.23 -2.53
N ALA A 109 -6.89 13.31 -2.84
CA ALA A 109 -7.80 13.36 -4.00
C ALA A 109 -7.06 13.15 -5.32
N ALA A 110 -5.84 13.67 -5.46
CA ALA A 110 -5.00 13.45 -6.63
C ALA A 110 -4.62 11.96 -6.80
N ALA A 111 -4.30 11.25 -5.71
CA ALA A 111 -4.05 9.82 -5.75
C ALA A 111 -5.30 9.02 -6.18
N VAL A 112 -6.47 9.35 -5.60
CA VAL A 112 -7.75 8.71 -5.95
C VAL A 112 -8.10 8.92 -7.42
N ALA A 113 -7.93 10.15 -7.92
CA ALA A 113 -8.21 10.47 -9.33
C ALA A 113 -7.26 9.75 -10.29
N ALA A 114 -5.99 9.56 -9.90
CA ALA A 114 -4.98 8.88 -10.73
C ALA A 114 -5.16 7.35 -10.78
N LEU A 115 -5.79 6.75 -9.76
CA LEU A 115 -6.03 5.31 -9.63
C LEU A 115 -7.49 5.04 -9.18
N PRO A 116 -8.48 5.21 -10.06
CA PRO A 116 -9.90 5.16 -9.69
C PRO A 116 -10.38 3.76 -9.23
N ASN A 117 -9.64 2.71 -9.56
CA ASN A 117 -9.95 1.33 -9.17
C ASN A 117 -9.14 0.86 -7.95
N THR A 118 -8.28 1.71 -7.39
CA THR A 118 -7.47 1.41 -6.21
C THR A 118 -8.10 2.04 -4.98
N ALA A 119 -8.22 1.27 -3.90
CA ALA A 119 -8.59 1.81 -2.61
C ALA A 119 -7.37 2.54 -2.00
N ILE A 120 -7.40 3.88 -2.06
CA ILE A 120 -6.39 4.72 -1.42
C ILE A 120 -6.61 4.72 0.10
N THR A 121 -5.58 4.37 0.84
CA THR A 121 -5.61 4.27 2.30
C THR A 121 -4.72 5.34 2.92
N GLY A 122 -5.28 6.12 3.84
CA GLY A 122 -4.58 7.21 4.51
C GLY A 122 -3.83 6.73 5.75
N VAL A 123 -2.51 6.81 5.73
CA VAL A 123 -1.68 6.71 6.95
C VAL A 123 -1.82 8.02 7.71
N THR A 124 -2.29 7.95 8.95
CA THR A 124 -2.43 9.13 9.82
C THR A 124 -1.10 9.39 10.53
N ILE A 125 -0.94 8.90 11.76
CA ILE A 125 0.32 8.93 12.51
C ILE A 125 1.00 7.59 12.36
N LEU A 126 2.30 7.60 12.04
CA LEU A 126 3.10 6.37 12.03
C LEU A 126 3.14 5.79 13.43
N THR A 127 3.02 4.47 13.54
CA THR A 127 3.05 3.77 14.83
C THR A 127 4.38 3.90 15.57
N SER A 128 5.41 4.40 14.90
CA SER A 128 6.73 4.69 15.49
C SER A 128 6.83 6.09 16.11
N LEU A 129 5.83 6.95 15.92
CA LEU A 129 5.81 8.31 16.47
C LEU A 129 4.97 8.33 17.74
N ASP A 130 5.58 8.81 18.83
CA ASP A 130 4.88 9.16 20.06
C ASP A 130 4.43 10.63 20.06
N ASP A 131 3.69 11.05 21.09
CA ASP A 131 3.18 12.41 21.21
C ASP A 131 4.29 13.48 21.19
N SER A 132 5.47 13.17 21.73
CA SER A 132 6.60 14.09 21.74
C SER A 132 7.15 14.27 20.32
N GLU A 133 7.34 13.18 19.58
CA GLU A 133 7.82 13.23 18.20
C GLU A 133 6.83 13.92 17.27
N VAL A 134 5.52 13.68 17.44
CA VAL A 134 4.47 14.36 16.68
C VAL A 134 4.54 15.88 16.87
N LEU A 135 4.73 16.36 18.10
CA LEU A 135 4.93 17.78 18.38
C LEU A 135 6.23 18.34 17.78
N LYS A 136 7.34 17.60 17.87
CA LYS A 136 8.65 18.04 17.35
C LYS A 136 8.64 18.25 15.84
N ILE A 137 7.89 17.44 15.10
CA ILE A 137 7.77 17.56 13.64
C ILE A 137 6.69 18.57 13.20
N GLY A 138 6.09 19.31 14.14
CA GLY A 138 5.24 20.46 13.86
C GLY A 138 3.74 20.17 13.76
N PHE A 139 3.28 18.97 14.14
CA PHE A 139 1.84 18.76 14.32
C PHE A 139 1.39 19.38 15.65
N ALA A 140 0.29 20.13 15.61
CA ALA A 140 -0.36 20.61 16.83
C ALA A 140 -1.18 19.50 17.48
N LYS A 141 -1.44 19.62 18.79
CA LYS A 141 -2.50 18.83 19.43
C LYS A 141 -3.84 19.21 18.80
N PRO A 142 -4.75 18.24 18.57
CA PRO A 142 -6.09 18.50 18.06
C PRO A 142 -6.86 19.54 18.88
#